data_AF-A0A0B5QLH8-F1
#
_entry.id   AF-A0A0B5QLH8-F1
#
_cell.length_a   1.000
_cell.length_b   1.000
_cell.length_c   1.000
_cell.angle_alpha   90.00
_cell.angle_beta   90.00
_cell.angle_gamma   90.00
#
_symmetry.space_group_name_H-M   'P 1'
#
loop_
_entity.id
_entity.type
_entity.pdbx_description
1 polymer ?
#
loop_
_entity_poly.entity_id
_entity_poly.type
_entity_poly.pdbx_seq_one_letter_code
_entity_poly.pdbx_strand_id
1 'polypeptide(L)'
;MKKFILIFLISIFLLFNLAFSTFAANIFKEGIYKAADFNFSAENTYSVQNISQKDSVYILLYDEEQLQIQSIRLSPNSGKYNLLPLKPDYRIAIVGNGDVFIA
;
A
#
# COMPACT_ATOMS: atom_id res chain seq x y z
N MET A 1 -44.32 -16.33 -19.05
CA MET A 1 -43.24 -15.45 -19.58
C MET A 1 -42.81 -14.34 -18.61
N LYS A 2 -43.73 -13.59 -17.97
CA LYS A 2 -43.36 -12.50 -17.03
C LYS A 2 -42.48 -12.92 -15.84
N LYS A 3 -42.67 -14.14 -15.28
CA LYS A 3 -41.88 -14.67 -14.14
C LYS A 3 -40.42 -14.98 -14.51
N PHE A 4 -40.17 -15.47 -15.72
CA PHE A 4 -38.80 -15.75 -16.20
C PHE A 4 -38.01 -14.48 -16.47
N ILE A 5 -38.67 -13.44 -16.98
CA ILE A 5 -38.07 -12.12 -17.18
C ILE A 5 -37.65 -11.51 -15.84
N LEU A 6 -38.47 -11.67 -14.80
CA LEU A 6 -38.15 -11.17 -13.46
C LEU A 6 -36.91 -11.87 -12.86
N ILE A 7 -36.85 -13.19 -12.95
CA ILE A 7 -35.70 -13.97 -12.45
C ILE A 7 -34.43 -13.61 -13.22
N PHE A 8 -34.52 -13.47 -14.54
CA PHE A 8 -33.40 -13.04 -15.38
C PHE A 8 -32.88 -11.66 -14.99
N LEU A 9 -33.78 -10.70 -14.73
CA LEU A 9 -33.43 -9.34 -14.34
C LEU A 9 -32.77 -9.29 -12.94
N ILE A 10 -33.24 -10.11 -12.00
CA ILE A 10 -32.63 -10.24 -10.66
C ILE A 10 -31.22 -10.83 -10.77
N SER A 11 -31.03 -11.88 -11.57
CA SER A 11 -29.70 -12.47 -11.80
C SER A 11 -28.73 -11.47 -12.45
N ILE A 12 -29.20 -10.65 -13.40
CA ILE A 12 -28.39 -9.59 -14.01
C ILE A 12 -28.00 -8.52 -12.98
N PHE A 13 -28.92 -8.11 -12.12
CA PHE A 13 -28.66 -7.13 -11.07
C PHE A 13 -27.62 -7.63 -10.06
N LEU A 14 -27.67 -8.92 -9.70
CA LEU A 14 -26.69 -9.54 -8.81
C LEU A 14 -25.28 -9.60 -9.43
N LEU A 15 -25.16 -9.81 -10.73
CA LEU A 15 -23.86 -9.81 -11.43
C LEU A 15 -23.16 -8.44 -11.42
N PHE A 16 -23.92 -7.34 -11.47
CA PHE A 16 -23.34 -5.98 -11.39
C PHE A 16 -22.76 -5.64 -10.01
N ASN A 17 -23.14 -6.35 -8.94
CA ASN A 17 -22.61 -6.12 -7.60
C ASN A 17 -21.24 -6.80 -7.36
N LEU A 18 -20.75 -7.65 -8.27
CA LEU A 18 -19.46 -8.32 -8.12
C LEU A 18 -18.25 -7.48 -8.57
N ALA A 19 -18.45 -6.25 -9.07
CA ALA A 19 -17.42 -5.50 -9.80
C ALA A 19 -16.60 -4.51 -8.94
N PHE A 20 -16.57 -4.63 -7.62
CA PHE A 20 -15.72 -3.77 -6.78
C PHE A 20 -14.64 -4.58 -6.05
N SER A 21 -13.67 -5.06 -6.81
CA SER A 21 -12.37 -5.40 -6.24
C SER A 21 -11.65 -4.09 -5.90
N THR A 22 -11.77 -3.64 -4.66
CA THR A 22 -10.86 -2.62 -4.13
C THR A 22 -9.51 -3.31 -3.91
N PHE A 23 -8.71 -3.42 -4.96
CA PHE A 23 -7.30 -3.73 -4.78
C PHE A 23 -6.73 -2.57 -3.95
N ALA A 24 -6.29 -2.86 -2.73
CA ALA A 24 -5.50 -1.92 -1.95
C ALA A 24 -4.31 -1.53 -2.83
N ALA A 25 -4.32 -0.29 -3.32
CA ALA A 25 -3.16 0.21 -4.03
C ALA A 25 -2.06 0.29 -2.98
N ASN A 26 -1.00 -0.51 -3.16
CA ASN A 26 0.20 -0.50 -2.33
C ASN A 26 1.03 0.79 -2.53
N ILE A 27 0.37 1.90 -2.87
CA ILE A 27 0.94 3.20 -3.18
C ILE A 27 0.55 4.15 -2.05
N PHE A 28 1.57 4.67 -1.37
CA PHE A 28 1.43 5.52 -0.21
C PHE A 28 2.02 6.89 -0.52
N LYS A 29 1.42 7.92 0.07
CA LYS A 29 1.85 9.32 -0.06
C LYS A 29 2.57 9.75 1.21
N GLU A 30 2.95 11.03 1.28
CA GLU A 30 3.49 11.64 2.49
C GLU A 30 2.59 11.37 3.71
N GLY A 31 3.22 10.98 4.82
CA GLY A 31 2.51 10.65 6.05
C GLY A 31 3.29 9.71 6.97
N ILE A 32 2.69 9.41 8.11
CA ILE A 32 3.21 8.44 9.08
C ILE A 32 2.23 7.30 9.18
N TYR A 33 2.71 6.09 8.93
CA TYR A 33 1.92 4.86 8.85
C TYR A 33 2.41 3.85 9.89
N LYS A 34 1.52 3.11 10.54
CA LYS A 34 1.95 1.93 11.31
C LYS A 34 2.16 0.75 10.37
N ALA A 35 3.16 -0.06 10.65
CA ALA A 35 3.42 -1.30 9.94
C ALA A 35 2.19 -2.23 9.90
N ALA A 36 1.42 -2.28 10.99
CA ALA A 36 0.16 -3.04 11.07
C ALA A 36 -0.98 -2.50 10.20
N ASP A 37 -0.94 -1.23 9.80
CA ASP A 37 -1.97 -0.64 8.92
C ASP A 37 -1.80 -1.13 7.48
N PHE A 38 -0.59 -1.58 7.14
CA PHE A 38 -0.34 -2.28 5.92
C PHE A 38 -0.79 -3.74 6.12
N ASN A 39 -1.51 -4.29 5.13
CA ASN A 39 -1.94 -5.69 5.15
C ASN A 39 -0.76 -6.63 4.82
N PHE A 40 0.35 -6.43 5.51
CA PHE A 40 1.63 -7.10 5.35
C PHE A 40 1.67 -8.36 6.23
N SER A 41 2.05 -9.49 5.65
CA SER A 41 2.43 -10.69 6.41
C SER A 41 3.70 -10.43 7.21
N ALA A 42 3.67 -10.67 8.52
CA ALA A 42 4.75 -10.35 9.45
C ALA A 42 6.11 -11.01 9.17
N GLU A 43 6.18 -12.03 8.31
CA GLU A 43 7.42 -12.77 8.03
C GLU A 43 8.11 -12.39 6.71
N ASN A 44 7.55 -11.46 5.93
CA ASN A 44 8.13 -11.07 4.65
C ASN A 44 9.05 -9.85 4.77
N THR A 45 10.14 -9.88 4.01
CA THR A 45 10.97 -8.69 3.78
C THR A 45 10.28 -7.84 2.72
N TYR A 46 9.84 -6.65 3.14
CA TYR A 46 9.17 -5.69 2.25
C TYR A 46 10.18 -4.83 1.51
N SER A 47 9.78 -4.36 0.33
CA SER A 47 10.56 -3.46 -0.49
C SER A 47 9.80 -2.15 -0.73
N VAL A 48 10.54 -1.05 -0.82
CA VAL A 48 10.01 0.27 -1.16
C VAL A 48 10.57 0.75 -2.49
N GLN A 49 9.73 1.43 -3.26
CA GLN A 49 10.09 2.03 -4.53
C GLN A 49 9.37 3.36 -4.71
N ASN A 50 10.09 4.40 -5.14
CA ASN A 50 9.46 5.65 -5.57
C ASN A 50 9.09 5.54 -7.06
N ILE A 51 7.79 5.57 -7.35
CA ILE A 51 7.26 5.47 -8.72
C ILE A 51 6.90 6.85 -9.31
N SER A 52 7.17 7.93 -8.58
CA SER A 52 6.99 9.29 -9.10
C SER A 52 8.07 9.66 -10.10
N GLN A 53 7.66 10.44 -11.09
CA GLN A 53 8.54 10.85 -12.19
C GLN A 53 9.49 12.00 -11.84
N LYS A 54 9.17 12.81 -10.82
CA LYS A 54 9.86 14.08 -10.54
C LYS A 54 10.34 14.21 -9.12
N ASP A 55 9.52 13.83 -8.15
CA ASP A 55 9.78 14.09 -6.74
C ASP A 55 10.62 12.96 -6.13
N SER A 56 11.64 13.34 -5.36
CA SER A 56 12.35 12.39 -4.50
C SER A 56 11.58 12.22 -3.20
N VAL A 57 11.67 11.04 -2.60
CA VAL A 57 11.01 10.71 -1.33
C VAL A 57 12.02 10.18 -0.33
N TYR A 58 11.84 10.53 0.94
CA TYR A 58 12.57 9.92 2.04
C TYR A 58 11.66 8.95 2.79
N ILE A 59 12.20 7.76 3.05
CA ILE A 59 11.59 6.75 3.90
C ILE A 59 12.38 6.69 5.19
N LEU A 60 11.68 6.84 6.31
CA LEU A 60 12.22 6.69 7.66
C LEU A 60 11.47 5.57 8.36
N LEU A 61 12.19 4.58 8.86
CA LEU A 61 11.63 3.48 9.63
C LEU A 61 11.95 3.67 11.12
N TYR A 62 10.93 3.54 11.94
CA TYR A 62 11.01 3.63 13.40
C TYR A 62 10.57 2.31 14.04
N ASP A 63 11.27 1.92 15.10
CA ASP A 63 10.94 0.73 15.89
C ASP A 63 9.81 0.99 16.91
N GLU A 64 9.56 0.00 17.78
CA GLU A 64 8.54 0.08 18.84
C GLU A 64 8.76 1.24 19.84
N GLU A 65 10.01 1.66 20.05
CA GLU A 65 10.40 2.74 20.96
C GLU A 65 10.51 4.10 20.25
N GLN A 66 10.08 4.16 18.97
CA GLN A 66 10.17 5.34 18.11
C GLN A 66 11.62 5.75 17.79
N LEU A 67 12.58 4.82 17.91
CA LEU A 67 13.95 5.04 17.46
C LEU A 67 14.04 4.81 15.96
N GLN A 68 14.68 5.74 15.26
CA GLN A 68 14.88 5.61 13.81
C GLN A 68 15.93 4.53 13.53
N ILE A 69 15.53 3.44 12.87
CA ILE A 69 16.38 2.28 12.59
C ILE A 69 16.78 2.15 11.11
N GLN A 70 16.09 2.82 10.20
CA GLN A 70 16.44 2.84 8.78
C GLN A 70 16.07 4.19 8.15
N SER A 71 16.90 4.67 7.22
CA SER A 71 16.63 5.84 6.40
C SER A 71 17.05 5.55 4.96
N ILE A 72 16.16 5.82 4.01
CA ILE A 72 16.40 5.59 2.58
C ILE A 72 15.93 6.81 1.81
N ARG A 73 16.80 7.36 0.97
CA ARG A 73 16.42 8.35 -0.03
C ARG A 73 16.10 7.65 -1.35
N LEU A 74 14.88 7.82 -1.84
CA LEU A 74 14.42 7.28 -3.12
C LEU A 74 14.35 8.40 -4.16
N SER A 75 15.25 8.35 -5.14
CA SER A 75 15.19 9.20 -6.33
C SER A 75 13.89 8.97 -7.12
N PRO A 76 13.49 9.88 -8.02
CA PRO A 76 12.34 9.65 -8.90
C PRO A 76 12.56 8.37 -9.74
N ASN A 77 11.52 7.56 -9.92
CA ASN A 77 11.56 6.26 -10.57
C ASN A 77 12.71 5.36 -10.03
N SER A 78 12.82 5.25 -8.70
CA SER A 78 13.90 4.48 -8.08
C SER A 78 13.80 2.99 -8.40
N GLY A 79 14.89 2.25 -8.15
CA GLY A 79 14.80 0.80 -7.96
C GLY A 79 14.05 0.44 -6.67
N LYS A 80 13.92 -0.86 -6.43
CA LYS A 80 13.37 -1.41 -5.18
C LYS A 80 14.48 -1.48 -4.12
N TYR A 81 14.16 -1.06 -2.90
CA TYR A 81 15.05 -1.14 -1.75
C TYR A 81 14.38 -1.93 -0.64
N ASN A 82 15.10 -2.87 -0.04
CA ASN A 82 14.55 -3.68 1.04
C ASN A 82 14.47 -2.87 2.33
N LEU A 83 13.32 -2.96 2.99
CA LEU A 83 13.14 -2.53 4.36
C LEU A 83 13.70 -3.59 5.30
N LEU A 84 14.05 -3.16 6.51
CA LEU A 84 14.21 -4.09 7.62
C LEU A 84 12.87 -4.81 7.88
N PRO A 85 12.89 -6.05 8.41
CA PRO A 85 11.67 -6.77 8.80
C PRO A 85 10.77 -5.90 9.70
N LEU A 86 9.51 -5.76 9.30
CA LEU A 86 8.56 -4.88 9.95
C LEU A 86 7.82 -5.64 11.06
N LYS A 87 7.94 -5.18 12.31
CA LYS A 87 7.03 -5.62 13.39
C LYS A 87 5.75 -4.77 13.37
N PRO A 88 4.61 -5.26 13.89
CA PRO A 88 3.34 -4.54 13.85
C PRO A 88 3.36 -3.10 14.40
N ASP A 89 4.15 -2.87 15.45
CA ASP A 89 4.25 -1.57 16.13
C ASP A 89 5.24 -0.59 15.49
N TYR A 90 5.96 -1.02 14.43
CA TYR A 90 6.89 -0.14 13.72
C TYR A 90 6.13 0.95 12.99
N ARG A 91 6.81 2.06 12.70
CA ARG A 91 6.26 3.17 11.93
C ARG A 91 7.12 3.50 10.73
N ILE A 92 6.47 3.77 9.61
CA ILE A 92 7.11 4.26 8.40
C ILE A 92 6.66 5.71 8.23
N ALA A 93 7.62 6.64 8.20
CA ALA A 93 7.37 8.01 7.76
C ALA A 93 7.83 8.16 6.31
N ILE A 94 6.92 8.62 5.47
CA ILE A 94 7.14 8.99 4.08
C ILE A 94 7.18 10.51 4.04
N VAL A 95 8.29 11.08 3.56
CA VAL A 95 8.50 12.53 3.50
C VAL A 95 8.79 12.94 2.06
N GLY A 96 7.99 13.89 1.54
CA GLY A 96 8.06 14.39 0.17
C GLY A 96 6.82 14.08 -0.68
N ASN A 97 6.68 14.76 -1.81
CA ASN A 97 5.47 14.78 -2.63
C ASN A 97 5.33 13.60 -3.61
N GLY A 98 6.09 12.52 -3.41
CA GLY A 98 6.07 11.37 -4.29
C GLY A 98 5.06 10.28 -3.90
N ASP A 99 4.99 9.27 -4.76
CA ASP A 99 4.17 8.07 -4.66
C ASP A 99 5.09 6.89 -4.40
N VAL A 100 4.94 6.27 -3.24
CA VAL A 100 5.80 5.17 -2.79
C VAL A 100 5.04 3.85 -2.88
N PHE A 101 5.55 2.95 -3.72
CA PHE A 101 5.08 1.58 -3.79
C PHE A 101 5.78 0.72 -2.72
N ILE A 102 5.00 -0.03 -1.92
CA ILE A 102 5.51 -0.92 -0.87
C ILE A 102 4.98 -2.34 -1.07
N ALA A 103 5.85 -3.34 -1.26
CA ALA A 103 5.47 -4.74 -1.48
C ALA A 103 6.53 -5.73 -1.06
#